data_AF-A0A354BKD1-F1
#
_entry.id   AF-A0A354BKD1-F1
#
_cell.length_a   1.000
_cell.length_b   1.000
_cell.length_c   1.000
_cell.angle_alpha   90.00
_cell.angle_beta   90.00
_cell.angle_gamma   90.00
#
_symmetry.space_group_name_H-M   'P 1'
#
loop_
_entity.id
_entity.type
_entity.pdbx_description
1 polymer ?
#
loop_
_entity_poly.entity_id
_entity_poly.type
_entity_poly.pdbx_seq_one_letter_code
_entity_poly.pdbx_strand_id
1 'polypeptide(L)'
;MPAGRQALREYWPIASPREDPHRLYRTVRYGADLELFLLDVRQYRSRNVDPDGASKTMLGAAQLSWLLDGLQASTATWKVIATPVPLSIPKGGDSSVPGNDGWAGGPDGTGFERERQVIVDTILSRKIKNVVFLSGDVHWVQANAYDPNQDGAVDFHEYIAGPLSAPPGRFAPTQMVLHPTELFYETGYHNVGLARATKYDFHVSVVDETGKERVSHRIAAQ
;
A
#
# COMPACT_ATOMS: atom_id res chain seq x y z
N MET A 1 11.13 14.86 18.92
CA MET A 1 11.04 13.84 17.86
C MET A 1 11.60 12.53 18.41
N PRO A 2 10.96 11.36 18.21
CA PRO A 2 11.56 10.07 18.60
C PRO A 2 12.91 9.84 17.91
N ALA A 3 13.88 9.23 18.60
CA ALA A 3 15.25 9.05 18.09
C ALA A 3 15.31 8.37 16.71
N GLY A 4 14.49 7.36 16.46
CA GLY A 4 14.44 6.68 15.15
C GLY A 4 14.01 7.60 13.99
N ARG A 5 13.09 8.54 14.25
CA ARG A 5 12.66 9.51 13.23
C ARG A 5 13.72 10.58 12.96
N GLN A 6 14.47 10.96 14.00
CA GLN A 6 15.60 11.87 13.85
C GLN A 6 16.67 11.23 12.96
N ALA A 7 17.09 10.00 13.28
CA ALA A 7 18.06 9.26 12.48
C ALA A 7 17.57 9.09 11.02
N LEU A 8 16.29 8.75 10.79
CA LEU A 8 15.76 8.68 9.43
C LEU A 8 15.98 9.99 8.66
N ARG A 9 15.74 11.14 9.28
CA ARG A 9 15.89 12.45 8.63
C ARG A 9 17.34 12.88 8.42
N GLU A 10 18.24 12.50 9.32
CA GLU A 10 19.66 12.82 9.21
C GLU A 10 20.34 12.02 8.08
N TYR A 11 19.88 10.79 7.83
CA TYR A 11 20.48 9.88 6.86
C TYR A 11 19.73 9.80 5.51
N TRP A 12 18.50 10.29 5.42
CA TRP A 12 17.70 10.25 4.18
C TRP A 12 17.31 11.65 3.70
N PRO A 13 17.43 11.94 2.38
CA PRO A 13 17.12 13.25 1.82
C PRO A 13 15.60 13.46 1.68
N ILE A 14 14.90 13.61 2.81
CA ILE A 14 13.45 13.80 2.86
C ILE A 14 13.15 15.28 3.05
N ALA A 15 12.72 15.94 1.97
CA ALA A 15 12.17 17.29 2.05
C ALA A 15 10.85 17.27 2.83
N SER A 16 10.60 18.33 3.61
CA SER A 16 9.36 18.45 4.38
C SER A 16 8.83 19.87 4.31
N PRO A 17 7.49 20.03 4.31
CA PRO A 17 6.88 21.35 4.33
C PRO A 17 7.34 22.15 5.55
N ARG A 18 7.39 23.47 5.41
CA ARG A 18 7.79 24.37 6.52
C ARG A 18 6.75 24.36 7.63
N GLU A 19 5.48 24.22 7.25
CA GLU A 19 4.32 24.18 8.13
C GLU A 19 4.21 22.85 8.91
N ASP A 20 4.78 21.77 8.40
CA ASP A 20 4.93 20.51 9.12
C ASP A 20 6.31 19.87 8.86
N PRO A 21 7.34 20.29 9.63
CA PRO A 21 8.70 19.75 9.52
C PRO A 21 8.81 18.27 9.91
N HIS A 22 7.73 17.65 10.38
CA HIS A 22 7.70 16.25 10.79
C HIS A 22 6.95 15.36 9.80
N ARG A 23 6.29 15.94 8.80
CA ARG A 23 5.59 15.21 7.74
C ARG A 23 6.54 14.42 6.86
N LEU A 24 6.23 13.13 6.68
CA LEU A 24 6.93 12.20 5.78
C LEU A 24 6.10 11.84 4.54
N TYR A 25 4.77 11.76 4.69
CA TYR A 25 3.86 11.51 3.58
C TYR A 25 3.83 12.68 2.60
N ARG A 26 3.85 12.38 1.30
CA ARG A 26 4.02 13.38 0.24
C ARG A 26 3.58 12.81 -1.10
N THR A 27 3.38 13.70 -2.06
CA THR A 27 3.16 13.33 -3.46
C THR A 27 4.43 13.56 -4.27
N VAL A 28 4.70 12.66 -5.21
CA VAL A 28 5.67 12.88 -6.30
C VAL A 28 4.91 12.79 -7.61
N ARG A 29 4.90 13.89 -8.38
CA ARG A 29 4.27 13.93 -9.70
C ARG A 29 5.34 13.88 -10.78
N TYR A 30 5.15 13.00 -11.77
CA TYR A 30 6.04 12.87 -12.92
C TYR A 30 5.24 13.08 -14.21
N GLY A 31 5.28 14.30 -14.73
CA GLY A 31 4.55 14.70 -15.94
C GLY A 31 3.04 14.56 -15.80
N ALA A 32 2.41 14.11 -16.89
CA ALA A 32 0.96 13.85 -16.95
C ALA A 32 0.59 12.41 -16.59
N ASP A 33 1.56 11.51 -16.48
CA ASP A 33 1.26 10.08 -16.45
C ASP A 33 1.28 9.47 -15.04
N LEU A 34 2.04 10.04 -14.10
CA LEU A 34 2.21 9.46 -12.78
C LEU A 34 2.03 10.49 -11.67
N GLU A 35 1.16 10.15 -10.73
CA GLU A 35 1.10 10.77 -9.41
C GLU A 35 1.25 9.69 -8.34
N LEU A 36 2.36 9.76 -7.59
CA LEU A 36 2.72 8.82 -6.53
C LEU A 36 2.43 9.43 -5.16
N PHE A 37 1.45 8.89 -4.45
CA PHE A 37 1.10 9.21 -3.07
C PHE A 37 1.90 8.30 -2.13
N LEU A 38 2.95 8.81 -1.50
CA LEU A 38 3.71 8.09 -0.49
C LEU A 38 3.05 8.28 0.88
N LEU A 39 2.57 7.18 1.47
CA LEU A 39 1.92 7.20 2.77
C LEU A 39 2.91 6.98 3.91
N ASP A 40 2.65 7.66 5.03
CA ASP A 40 3.16 7.32 6.36
C ASP A 40 2.06 6.57 7.12
N VAL A 41 2.27 5.29 7.40
CA VAL A 41 1.31 4.42 8.11
C VAL A 41 1.80 4.05 9.51
N ARG A 42 2.77 4.80 10.05
CA ARG A 42 3.40 4.51 11.35
C ARG A 42 3.32 5.69 12.30
N GLN A 43 3.47 6.92 11.81
CA GLN A 43 3.58 8.11 12.67
C GLN A 43 2.28 8.51 13.35
N TYR A 44 1.13 8.33 12.69
CA TYR A 44 -0.15 8.88 13.12
C TYR A 44 -1.17 7.82 13.57
N ARG A 45 -0.81 6.54 13.47
CA ARG A 45 -1.75 5.46 13.74
C ARG A 45 -2.08 5.29 15.21
N SER A 46 -3.30 4.85 15.48
CA SER A 46 -3.71 4.28 16.76
C SER A 46 -2.89 3.01 17.09
N ARG A 47 -2.99 2.51 18.31
CA ARG A 47 -2.25 1.30 18.71
C ARG A 47 -2.81 0.08 17.96
N ASN A 48 -1.93 -0.84 17.56
CA ASN A 48 -2.35 -2.04 16.84
C ASN A 48 -3.38 -2.87 17.63
N VAL A 49 -3.20 -2.97 18.96
CA VAL A 49 -4.05 -3.74 19.89
C VAL A 49 -5.46 -3.18 20.08
N ASP A 50 -5.70 -1.93 19.70
CA ASP A 50 -7.04 -1.35 19.82
C ASP A 50 -7.98 -2.05 18.81
N PRO A 51 -9.25 -2.33 19.15
CA PRO A 51 -10.19 -2.94 18.21
C PRO A 51 -10.41 -2.01 17.02
N ASP A 52 -10.59 -2.58 15.82
CA ASP A 52 -10.92 -1.76 14.65
C ASP A 52 -12.29 -1.07 14.82
N GLY A 53 -12.44 0.12 14.23
CA GLY A 53 -13.65 0.91 14.38
C GLY A 53 -13.45 2.40 14.12
N ALA A 54 -14.51 3.17 14.32
CA ALA A 54 -14.57 4.58 13.92
C ALA A 54 -13.55 5.50 14.63
N SER A 55 -13.07 5.13 15.81
CA SER A 55 -12.07 5.89 16.56
C SER A 55 -10.62 5.48 16.26
N LYS A 56 -10.42 4.43 15.47
CA LYS A 56 -9.10 3.90 15.11
C LYS A 56 -8.68 4.45 13.75
N THR A 57 -7.42 4.87 13.63
CA THR A 57 -6.88 5.48 12.41
C THR A 57 -5.49 4.95 12.13
N MET A 58 -5.15 4.74 10.87
CA MET A 58 -3.79 4.43 10.40
C MET A 58 -3.06 5.70 9.98
N LEU A 59 -3.75 6.59 9.24
CA LEU A 59 -3.15 7.78 8.64
C LEU A 59 -3.28 9.04 9.52
N GLY A 60 -4.22 9.04 10.47
CA GLY A 60 -4.70 10.26 11.09
C GLY A 60 -5.55 11.09 10.12
N ALA A 61 -6.38 11.98 10.67
CA ALA A 61 -7.38 12.73 9.91
C ALA A 61 -6.76 13.60 8.78
N ALA A 62 -5.63 14.26 9.06
CA ALA A 62 -5.01 15.18 8.10
C ALA A 62 -4.46 14.46 6.86
N GLN A 63 -3.76 13.33 7.06
CA GLN A 63 -3.21 12.56 5.95
C GLN A 63 -4.31 11.81 5.20
N LEU A 64 -5.35 11.32 5.88
CA LEU A 64 -6.51 10.72 5.21
C LEU A 64 -7.17 11.74 4.28
N SER A 65 -7.54 12.93 4.79
CA SER A 65 -8.12 13.99 3.95
C SER A 65 -7.21 14.34 2.77
N TRP A 66 -5.92 14.55 3.02
CA TRP A 66 -4.93 14.84 1.97
C TRP A 66 -4.91 13.76 0.87
N LEU A 67 -4.98 12.48 1.24
CA LEU A 67 -5.00 11.38 0.27
C LEU A 67 -6.30 11.39 -0.55
N LEU A 68 -7.46 11.50 0.11
CA LEU A 68 -8.75 11.47 -0.57
C LEU A 68 -8.91 12.67 -1.52
N ASP A 69 -8.51 13.86 -1.07
CA ASP A 69 -8.56 15.08 -1.89
C ASP A 69 -7.58 14.99 -3.06
N GLY A 70 -6.36 14.49 -2.81
CA GLY A 70 -5.34 14.30 -3.84
C GLY A 70 -5.76 13.30 -4.92
N LEU A 71 -6.35 12.16 -4.54
CA LEU A 71 -6.86 11.17 -5.49
C LEU A 71 -7.98 11.74 -6.36
N GLN A 72 -8.90 12.52 -5.78
CA GLN A 72 -10.00 13.16 -6.51
C GLN A 72 -9.53 14.27 -7.44
N ALA A 73 -8.51 15.05 -7.03
CA ALA A 73 -7.98 16.16 -7.82
C ALA A 73 -6.97 15.72 -8.89
N SER A 74 -6.39 14.53 -8.75
CA SER A 74 -5.31 14.06 -9.63
C SER A 74 -5.79 13.85 -11.07
N THR A 75 -5.18 14.62 -11.97
CA THR A 75 -5.32 14.47 -13.43
C THR A 75 -4.32 13.51 -14.05
N ALA A 76 -3.47 12.84 -13.24
CA ALA A 76 -2.47 11.94 -13.79
C ALA A 76 -3.11 10.66 -14.37
N THR A 77 -2.50 10.07 -15.40
CA THR A 77 -2.95 8.79 -15.96
C THR A 77 -3.03 7.72 -14.88
N TRP A 78 -1.96 7.56 -14.07
CA TRP A 78 -1.85 6.60 -12.97
C TRP A 78 -1.81 7.29 -11.62
N LYS A 79 -2.66 6.81 -10.69
CA LYS A 79 -2.64 7.19 -9.28
C LYS A 79 -2.00 6.04 -8.50
N VAL A 80 -0.75 6.19 -8.11
CA VAL A 80 -0.02 5.15 -7.39
C VAL A 80 0.01 5.49 -5.90
N ILE A 81 -0.44 4.58 -5.05
CA ILE A 81 -0.44 4.72 -3.60
C ILE A 81 0.63 3.78 -3.03
N ALA A 82 1.74 4.34 -2.55
CA ALA A 82 2.78 3.56 -1.87
C ALA A 82 2.47 3.47 -0.38
N THR A 83 2.18 2.27 0.10
CA THR A 83 1.89 1.96 1.50
C THR A 83 2.86 0.89 2.00
N PRO A 84 3.50 1.04 3.18
CA PRO A 84 4.42 0.03 3.69
C PRO A 84 3.83 -1.38 3.85
N VAL A 85 2.55 -1.50 4.20
CA VAL A 85 1.88 -2.77 4.50
C VAL A 85 0.77 -3.09 3.50
N PRO A 86 0.48 -4.37 3.22
CA PRO A 86 -0.53 -4.76 2.24
C PRO A 86 -1.97 -4.51 2.68
N LEU A 87 -2.88 -4.45 1.70
CA LEU A 87 -4.30 -4.16 1.93
C LEU A 87 -5.08 -5.33 2.55
N SER A 88 -4.78 -6.55 2.11
CA SER A 88 -5.60 -7.74 2.42
C SER A 88 -4.82 -8.88 3.08
N ILE A 89 -3.60 -8.62 3.55
CA ILE A 89 -2.75 -9.65 4.16
C ILE A 89 -2.56 -9.31 5.64
N PRO A 90 -3.18 -10.07 6.58
CA PRO A 90 -3.01 -9.87 8.01
C PRO A 90 -1.57 -10.15 8.42
N LYS A 91 -1.03 -9.33 9.32
CA LYS A 91 0.34 -9.48 9.80
C LYS A 91 0.46 -9.07 11.26
N GLY A 92 1.11 -9.91 12.06
CA GLY A 92 1.15 -9.72 13.51
C GLY A 92 -0.22 -9.93 14.12
N GLY A 93 -0.30 -10.01 15.45
CA GLY A 93 -1.57 -10.29 16.11
C GLY A 93 -2.09 -11.72 15.87
N ASP A 94 -2.68 -12.34 16.88
CA ASP A 94 -3.57 -13.48 16.76
C ASP A 94 -4.52 -13.51 17.96
N SER A 95 -5.38 -14.54 18.04
CA SER A 95 -6.34 -14.66 19.14
C SER A 95 -5.71 -14.82 20.53
N SER A 96 -4.43 -15.19 20.61
CA SER A 96 -3.66 -15.30 21.86
C SER A 96 -2.86 -14.03 22.19
N VAL A 97 -2.39 -13.31 21.17
CA VAL A 97 -1.65 -12.05 21.32
C VAL A 97 -2.21 -11.04 20.31
N PRO A 98 -3.15 -10.17 20.70
CA PRO A 98 -3.79 -9.27 19.75
C PRO A 98 -2.84 -8.21 19.20
N GLY A 99 -3.14 -7.67 18.03
CA GLY A 99 -2.48 -6.48 17.48
C GLY A 99 -1.94 -6.65 16.06
N ASN A 100 -2.83 -6.82 15.10
CA ASN A 100 -2.52 -6.76 13.68
C ASN A 100 -1.83 -5.44 13.31
N ASP A 101 -0.73 -5.57 12.58
CA ASP A 101 0.21 -4.54 12.15
C ASP A 101 0.06 -4.17 10.67
N GLY A 102 -1.14 -4.33 10.12
CA GLY A 102 -1.45 -4.09 8.72
C GLY A 102 -2.81 -3.44 8.51
N TRP A 103 -3.13 -3.07 7.27
CA TRP A 103 -4.47 -2.62 6.94
C TRP A 103 -5.52 -3.71 7.19
N ALA A 104 -5.19 -4.93 6.77
CA ALA A 104 -5.98 -6.12 7.01
C ALA A 104 -5.98 -6.49 8.50
N GLY A 105 -7.17 -6.79 9.02
CA GLY A 105 -7.36 -7.27 10.38
C GLY A 105 -7.13 -8.77 10.50
N GLY A 106 -7.30 -9.31 11.71
CA GLY A 106 -7.19 -10.74 11.97
C GLY A 106 -8.34 -11.25 12.83
N PRO A 107 -8.31 -12.53 13.24
CA PRO A 107 -9.37 -13.12 14.06
C PRO A 107 -9.52 -12.47 15.45
N ASP A 108 -8.56 -11.62 15.84
CA ASP A 108 -8.56 -10.86 17.10
C ASP A 108 -9.39 -9.55 17.04
N GLY A 109 -9.96 -9.21 15.88
CA GLY A 109 -10.75 -7.99 15.69
C GLY A 109 -9.95 -6.70 15.67
N THR A 110 -8.61 -6.80 15.56
CA THR A 110 -7.72 -5.66 15.34
C THR A 110 -7.45 -5.47 13.83
N GLY A 111 -6.59 -4.52 13.46
CA GLY A 111 -6.40 -4.07 12.07
C GLY A 111 -6.87 -2.63 11.86
N PHE A 112 -6.94 -2.18 10.62
CA PHE A 112 -7.37 -0.82 10.25
C PHE A 112 -8.31 -0.87 9.02
N GLU A 113 -9.16 -1.88 8.98
CA GLU A 113 -10.01 -2.18 7.83
C GLU A 113 -11.06 -1.11 7.61
N ARG A 114 -11.58 -0.52 8.70
CA ARG A 114 -12.55 0.58 8.63
C ARG A 114 -12.01 1.79 7.87
N GLU A 115 -10.76 2.20 8.13
CA GLU A 115 -10.12 3.33 7.44
C GLU A 115 -9.65 2.94 6.04
N ARG A 116 -9.15 1.71 5.85
CA ARG A 116 -8.90 1.15 4.51
C ARG A 116 -10.16 1.25 3.64
N GLN A 117 -11.32 0.91 4.20
CA GLN A 117 -12.59 0.95 3.48
C GLN A 117 -12.99 2.37 3.07
N VAL A 118 -12.68 3.41 3.86
CA VAL A 118 -12.92 4.81 3.45
C VAL A 118 -12.17 5.17 2.17
N ILE A 119 -10.92 4.69 2.03
CA ILE A 119 -10.12 4.90 0.82
C ILE A 119 -10.73 4.15 -0.36
N VAL A 120 -11.10 2.88 -0.17
CA VAL A 120 -11.74 2.05 -1.20
C VAL A 120 -13.07 2.66 -1.65
N ASP A 121 -13.95 3.02 -0.71
CA ASP A 121 -15.23 3.66 -1.00
C ASP A 121 -15.06 4.97 -1.77
N THR A 122 -13.99 5.72 -1.50
CA THR A 122 -13.68 6.94 -2.25
C THR A 122 -13.28 6.62 -3.69
N ILE A 123 -12.42 5.61 -3.91
CA ILE A 123 -12.03 5.14 -5.24
C ILE A 123 -13.28 4.74 -6.05
N LEU A 124 -14.16 3.92 -5.46
CA LEU A 124 -15.39 3.44 -6.09
C LEU A 124 -16.39 4.56 -6.37
N SER A 125 -16.75 5.34 -5.34
CA SER A 125 -17.81 6.36 -5.44
C SER A 125 -17.42 7.52 -6.36
N ARG A 126 -16.13 7.83 -6.46
CA ARG A 126 -15.60 8.85 -7.37
C ARG A 126 -15.14 8.28 -8.71
N LYS A 127 -15.25 6.96 -8.90
CA LYS A 127 -14.85 6.25 -10.13
C LYS A 127 -13.42 6.58 -10.53
N ILE A 128 -12.51 6.58 -9.56
CA ILE A 128 -11.10 6.92 -9.76
C ILE A 128 -10.44 5.76 -10.48
N LYS A 129 -10.06 6.00 -11.74
CA LYS A 129 -9.43 4.99 -12.60
C LYS A 129 -7.94 4.89 -12.36
N ASN A 130 -7.37 3.77 -12.81
CA ASN A 130 -5.91 3.54 -12.92
C ASN A 130 -5.20 3.70 -11.57
N VAL A 131 -5.83 3.16 -10.51
CA VAL A 131 -5.27 3.15 -9.16
C VAL A 131 -4.42 1.90 -8.96
N VAL A 132 -3.20 2.11 -8.45
CA VAL A 132 -2.26 1.03 -8.14
C VAL A 132 -1.71 1.22 -6.74
N PHE A 133 -1.78 0.20 -5.91
CA PHE A 133 -1.09 0.13 -4.63
C PHE A 133 0.26 -0.56 -4.79
N LEU A 134 1.30 0.00 -4.16
CA LEU A 134 2.61 -0.64 -4.02
C LEU A 134 2.86 -0.89 -2.54
N SER A 135 3.13 -2.13 -2.16
CA SER A 135 3.34 -2.53 -0.78
C SER A 135 4.50 -3.51 -0.58
N GLY A 136 4.84 -3.76 0.69
CA GLY A 136 5.93 -4.64 1.09
C GLY A 136 5.61 -5.33 2.42
N ASP A 137 6.55 -5.28 3.38
CA ASP A 137 6.44 -5.79 4.77
C ASP A 137 6.34 -7.31 4.94
N VAL A 138 5.65 -8.00 4.03
CA VAL A 138 5.33 -9.42 4.20
C VAL A 138 6.47 -10.37 3.79
N HIS A 139 7.45 -9.87 3.05
CA HIS A 139 8.65 -10.60 2.60
C HIS A 139 8.36 -11.70 1.57
N TRP A 140 7.45 -11.44 0.64
CA TRP A 140 7.29 -12.23 -0.58
C TRP A 140 6.76 -11.35 -1.71
N VAL A 141 6.67 -11.94 -2.90
CA VAL A 141 6.16 -11.30 -4.11
C VAL A 141 4.73 -11.72 -4.31
N GLN A 142 3.83 -10.77 -4.54
CA GLN A 142 2.44 -11.06 -4.85
C GLN A 142 1.81 -9.92 -5.62
N ALA A 143 0.83 -10.22 -6.48
CA ALA A 143 -0.05 -9.19 -7.03
C ALA A 143 -1.51 -9.62 -6.96
N ASN A 144 -2.36 -8.64 -6.67
CA ASN A 144 -3.80 -8.83 -6.57
C ASN A 144 -4.51 -7.80 -7.45
N ALA A 145 -5.54 -8.23 -8.17
CA ALA A 145 -6.54 -7.36 -8.77
C ALA A 145 -7.77 -7.35 -7.86
N TYR A 146 -8.34 -6.18 -7.56
CA TYR A 146 -9.45 -6.04 -6.62
C TYR A 146 -10.73 -5.59 -7.32
N ASP A 147 -11.83 -6.25 -6.94
CA ASP A 147 -13.21 -5.93 -7.33
C ASP A 147 -14.08 -5.84 -6.06
N PRO A 148 -13.92 -4.81 -5.21
CA PRO A 148 -14.56 -4.78 -3.90
C PRO A 148 -16.09 -4.69 -3.95
N ASN A 149 -16.66 -4.22 -5.06
CA ASN A 149 -18.10 -4.09 -5.25
C ASN A 149 -18.74 -5.32 -5.96
N GLN A 150 -17.92 -6.26 -6.43
CA GLN A 150 -18.31 -7.49 -7.14
C GLN A 150 -19.14 -7.23 -8.40
N ASP A 151 -18.84 -6.15 -9.12
CA ASP A 151 -19.50 -5.84 -10.40
C ASP A 151 -18.84 -6.53 -11.61
N GLY A 152 -17.74 -7.27 -11.37
CA GLY A 152 -16.99 -8.01 -12.36
C GLY A 152 -15.88 -7.18 -13.04
N ALA A 153 -15.72 -5.92 -12.67
CA ALA A 153 -14.62 -5.06 -13.14
C ALA A 153 -13.55 -4.89 -12.06
N VAL A 154 -12.28 -4.83 -12.49
CA VAL A 154 -11.17 -4.53 -11.58
C VAL A 154 -11.09 -3.03 -11.36
N ASP A 155 -11.21 -2.60 -10.10
CA ASP A 155 -11.12 -1.21 -9.69
C ASP A 155 -9.67 -0.74 -9.47
N PHE A 156 -8.84 -1.61 -8.86
CA PHE A 156 -7.44 -1.30 -8.59
C PHE A 156 -6.59 -2.57 -8.46
N HIS A 157 -5.28 -2.38 -8.56
CA HIS A 157 -4.29 -3.45 -8.41
C HIS A 157 -3.38 -3.17 -7.22
N GLU A 158 -2.91 -4.21 -6.55
CA GLU A 158 -1.79 -4.13 -5.59
C GLU A 158 -0.64 -4.97 -6.09
N TYR A 159 0.57 -4.42 -6.01
CA TYR A 159 1.82 -5.14 -6.24
C TYR A 159 2.68 -5.11 -4.97
N ILE A 160 3.01 -6.30 -4.49
CA ILE A 160 3.80 -6.53 -3.28
C ILE A 160 5.17 -7.04 -3.70
N ALA A 161 6.22 -6.40 -3.21
CA ALA A 161 7.59 -6.81 -3.44
C ALA A 161 8.41 -6.80 -2.16
N GLY A 162 9.51 -7.56 -2.18
CA GLY A 162 10.40 -7.79 -1.06
C GLY A 162 10.52 -9.28 -0.70
N PRO A 163 11.51 -9.64 0.12
CA PRO A 163 12.42 -8.74 0.82
C PRO A 163 13.71 -8.48 0.03
N LEU A 164 14.29 -7.29 0.16
CA LEU A 164 15.63 -7.01 -0.40
C LEU A 164 16.75 -7.59 0.48
N SER A 165 16.57 -7.60 1.80
CA SER A 165 17.64 -7.98 2.75
C SER A 165 17.13 -8.61 4.06
N ALA A 166 15.82 -8.82 4.17
CA ALA A 166 15.24 -9.56 5.29
C ALA A 166 15.01 -11.02 4.90
N PRO A 167 14.89 -11.95 5.87
CA PRO A 167 14.53 -13.34 5.56
C PRO A 167 13.20 -13.43 4.81
N PRO A 168 13.09 -14.27 3.77
CA PRO A 168 11.82 -14.52 3.08
C PRO A 168 10.71 -14.95 4.04
N GLY A 169 9.51 -14.40 3.80
CA GLY A 169 8.32 -14.61 4.60
C GLY A 169 7.67 -15.94 4.29
N ARG A 170 6.89 -16.44 5.26
CA ARG A 170 5.96 -17.54 5.04
C ARG A 170 4.67 -16.97 4.51
N PHE A 171 4.14 -17.60 3.47
CA PHE A 171 2.85 -17.23 2.90
C PHE A 171 1.76 -17.14 3.97
N ALA A 172 0.93 -16.10 3.85
CA ALA A 172 -0.33 -16.00 4.55
C ALA A 172 -1.43 -15.79 3.51
N PRO A 173 -2.59 -16.48 3.63
CA PRO A 173 -3.69 -16.30 2.70
C PRO A 173 -4.20 -14.85 2.67
N THR A 174 -4.48 -14.37 1.47
CA THR A 174 -5.14 -13.07 1.25
C THR A 174 -6.58 -13.12 1.73
N GLN A 175 -7.01 -12.10 2.46
CA GLN A 175 -8.40 -11.96 2.89
C GLN A 175 -9.32 -11.60 1.72
N MET A 176 -10.51 -12.20 1.73
CA MET A 176 -11.50 -12.04 0.67
C MET A 176 -12.39 -10.80 0.79
N VAL A 177 -12.18 -9.95 1.81
CA VAL A 177 -13.03 -8.77 2.10
C VAL A 177 -13.07 -7.78 0.94
N LEU A 178 -11.96 -7.64 0.21
CA LEU A 178 -11.88 -6.78 -0.99
C LEU A 178 -12.03 -7.57 -2.30
N HIS A 179 -12.42 -8.83 -2.23
CA HIS A 179 -12.57 -9.73 -3.37
C HIS A 179 -11.35 -9.72 -4.32
N PRO A 180 -10.14 -10.04 -3.80
CA PRO A 180 -8.95 -10.12 -4.62
C PRO A 180 -9.03 -11.31 -5.60
N THR A 181 -8.54 -11.09 -6.81
CA THR A 181 -8.03 -12.12 -7.70
C THR A 181 -6.50 -12.11 -7.62
N GLU A 182 -5.91 -13.19 -7.10
CA GLU A 182 -4.44 -13.34 -7.08
C GLU A 182 -3.94 -13.55 -8.50
N LEU A 183 -3.07 -12.64 -8.96
CA LEU A 183 -2.49 -12.68 -10.30
C LEU A 183 -1.22 -13.54 -10.34
N PHE A 184 -0.39 -13.39 -9.31
CA PHE A 184 0.79 -14.22 -9.07
C PHE A 184 1.23 -14.12 -7.62
N TYR A 185 1.98 -15.13 -7.19
CA TYR A 185 2.66 -15.17 -5.90
C TYR A 185 3.96 -15.99 -6.01
N GLU A 186 5.06 -15.49 -5.44
CA GLU A 186 6.28 -16.26 -5.23
C GLU A 186 6.97 -15.88 -3.91
N THR A 187 7.68 -16.83 -3.27
CA THR A 187 8.50 -16.59 -2.07
C THR A 187 9.83 -17.33 -2.15
N GLY A 188 10.69 -17.11 -1.15
CA GLY A 188 11.92 -17.89 -0.94
C GLY A 188 13.17 -17.30 -1.59
N TYR A 189 13.15 -16.04 -2.02
CA TYR A 189 14.29 -15.35 -2.61
C TYR A 189 14.26 -13.85 -2.32
N HIS A 190 15.42 -13.20 -2.41
CA HIS A 190 15.50 -11.75 -2.23
C HIS A 190 15.16 -11.05 -3.54
N ASN A 191 14.49 -9.90 -3.47
CA ASN A 191 14.02 -9.25 -4.69
C ASN A 191 13.81 -7.75 -4.56
N VAL A 192 13.66 -7.12 -5.72
CA VAL A 192 13.21 -5.74 -5.88
C VAL A 192 12.13 -5.66 -6.96
N GLY A 193 11.10 -4.86 -6.72
CA GLY A 193 10.08 -4.53 -7.71
C GLY A 193 10.52 -3.32 -8.56
N LEU A 194 10.33 -3.43 -9.87
CA LEU A 194 10.52 -2.35 -10.84
C LEU A 194 9.16 -1.99 -11.42
N ALA A 195 8.80 -0.70 -11.41
CA ALA A 195 7.55 -0.21 -11.97
C ALA A 195 7.82 0.81 -13.09
N ARG A 196 7.10 0.67 -14.20
CA ARG A 196 7.10 1.60 -15.33
C ARG A 196 5.67 2.03 -15.62
N ALA A 197 5.42 3.33 -15.52
CA ALA A 197 4.17 3.95 -15.93
C ALA A 197 4.34 4.67 -17.26
N THR A 198 3.42 4.46 -18.19
CA THR A 198 3.28 5.23 -19.43
C THR A 198 1.84 5.71 -19.56
N LYS A 199 1.55 6.62 -20.50
CA LYS A 199 0.15 6.97 -20.83
C LYS A 199 -0.73 5.80 -21.29
N TYR A 200 -0.15 4.64 -21.61
CA TYR A 200 -0.87 3.48 -22.15
C TYR A 200 -0.97 2.32 -21.15
N ASP A 201 0.06 2.13 -20.33
CA ASP A 201 0.17 0.94 -19.49
C ASP A 201 1.01 1.17 -18.23
N PHE A 202 0.72 0.37 -17.21
CA PHE A 202 1.54 0.22 -16.01
C PHE A 202 2.12 -1.19 -16.01
N HIS A 203 3.44 -1.28 -16.01
CA HIS A 203 4.19 -2.52 -16.05
C HIS A 203 5.00 -2.68 -14.76
N VAL A 204 4.82 -3.81 -14.07
CA VAL A 204 5.62 -4.19 -12.93
C VAL A 204 6.40 -5.45 -13.27
N SER A 205 7.68 -5.48 -12.92
CA SER A 205 8.46 -6.71 -12.88
C SER A 205 9.18 -6.85 -11.55
N VAL A 206 9.46 -8.09 -11.16
CA VAL A 206 10.23 -8.39 -9.95
C VAL A 206 11.50 -9.12 -10.35
N VAL A 207 12.62 -8.59 -9.88
CA VAL A 207 13.96 -9.08 -10.19
C VAL A 207 14.57 -9.67 -8.93
N ASP A 208 15.13 -10.87 -9.03
CA ASP A 208 15.82 -11.53 -7.91
C ASP A 208 17.25 -11.00 -7.70
N GLU A 209 17.93 -11.48 -6.65
CA GLU A 209 19.30 -11.06 -6.32
C GLU A 209 20.34 -11.35 -7.40
N THR A 210 20.04 -12.22 -8.37
CA THR A 210 20.93 -12.53 -9.51
C THR A 210 20.73 -11.59 -10.69
N GLY A 211 19.73 -10.70 -10.62
CA GLY A 211 19.33 -9.84 -11.73
C GLY A 211 18.34 -10.52 -12.70
N LYS A 212 17.82 -11.71 -12.36
CA LYS A 212 16.85 -12.42 -13.18
C LYS A 212 15.43 -11.91 -12.90
N GLU A 213 14.69 -11.57 -13.97
CA GLU A 213 13.25 -11.32 -13.85
C GLU A 213 12.51 -12.62 -13.53
N ARG A 214 11.71 -12.59 -12.47
CA ARG A 214 10.95 -13.73 -11.96
C ARG A 214 9.52 -13.72 -12.46
N VAL A 215 8.87 -12.58 -12.27
CA VAL A 215 7.50 -12.32 -12.67
C VAL A 215 7.39 -10.92 -13.24
N SER A 216 6.46 -10.75 -14.17
CA SER A 216 6.04 -9.46 -14.66
C SER A 216 4.56 -9.44 -14.98
N HIS A 217 3.94 -8.26 -14.85
CA HIS A 217 2.54 -8.06 -15.14
C HIS A 217 2.30 -6.65 -15.67
N ARG A 218 1.38 -6.53 -16.63
CA ARG A 218 1.07 -5.28 -17.31
C ARG A 218 -0.43 -5.07 -17.33
N ILE A 219 -0.84 -3.86 -17.00
CA ILE A 219 -2.23 -3.41 -17.09
C ILE A 219 -2.34 -2.22 -18.02
N ALA A 220 -3.40 -2.17 -18.81
CA ALA A 220 -3.69 -1.05 -19.68
C ALA A 220 -4.37 0.08 -18.91
N ALA A 221 -4.12 1.33 -19.32
CA ALA A 221 -4.86 2.48 -18.80
C ALA A 221 -6.32 2.45 -19.27
N GLN A 222 -7.24 2.82 -18.37
CA GLN A 222 -8.70 2.92 -18.57
C GLN A 222 -9.18 4.36 -18.75
#